data_AF-A0A850AEX3-F1
#
_entry.id   AF-A0A850AEX3-F1
#
_cell.length_a   1.000
_cell.length_b   1.000
_cell.length_c   1.000
_cell.angle_alpha   90.00
_cell.angle_beta   90.00
_cell.angle_gamma   90.00
#
_symmetry.space_group_name_H-M   'P 1'
#
loop_
_entity.id
_entity.type
_entity.pdbx_description
1 polymer ?
#
loop_
_entity_poly.entity_id
_entity_poly.type
_entity_poly.pdbx_seq_one_letter_code
_entity_poly.pdbx_strand_id
1 'polypeptide(L)'
;MNDKRLDSLLEKVHAELQNVERVDEDSLELLRDLEKDVQSLLKKAEGLETPSILERMQKAAERFGVEHPVLTSMLSEAASILSNAGI
;
A
#
# COMPACT_ATOMS: atom_id res chain seq x y z
N MET A 1 8.65 9.55 15.28
CA MET A 1 8.02 8.30 15.81
C MET A 1 7.06 7.69 14.79
N ASN A 2 6.29 8.48 14.03
CA ASN A 2 5.41 7.97 12.97
C ASN A 2 6.13 7.17 11.88
N ASP A 3 7.34 7.56 11.49
CA ASP A 3 8.08 6.89 10.40
C ASP A 3 8.34 5.41 10.67
N LYS A 4 8.78 5.05 11.88
CA LYS A 4 9.10 3.65 12.20
C LYS A 4 7.86 2.73 12.15
N ARG A 5 6.69 3.25 12.54
CA ARG A 5 5.44 2.48 12.47
C ARG A 5 4.96 2.35 11.03
N LEU A 6 5.08 3.42 10.25
CA LEU A 6 4.75 3.41 8.83
C LEU A 6 5.67 2.44 8.07
N ASP A 7 6.98 2.51 8.27
CA ASP A 7 7.97 1.65 7.63
C ASP A 7 7.66 0.18 7.92
N SER A 8 7.46 -0.20 9.19
CA SER A 8 7.11 -1.57 9.55
C SER A 8 5.76 -2.04 9.00
N LEU A 9 4.82 -1.11 8.78
CA LEU A 9 3.54 -1.44 8.15
C LEU A 9 3.70 -1.63 6.64
N LEU A 10 4.46 -0.76 5.98
CA LEU A 10 4.81 -0.84 4.57
C LEU A 10 5.58 -2.13 4.24
N GLU A 11 6.49 -2.56 5.12
CA GLU A 11 7.19 -3.85 4.99
C GLU A 11 6.21 -5.04 5.05
N LYS A 12 5.22 -4.99 5.96
CA LYS A 12 4.19 -6.04 6.05
C LYS A 12 3.28 -6.04 4.84
N VAL A 13 2.84 -4.87 4.37
CA VAL A 13 2.08 -4.73 3.13
C VAL A 13 2.86 -5.35 1.98
N HIS A 14 4.15 -5.02 1.82
CA HIS A 14 4.98 -5.59 0.77
C HIS A 14 5.06 -7.12 0.85
N ALA A 15 5.22 -7.67 2.05
CA ALA A 15 5.22 -9.13 2.24
C ALA A 15 3.87 -9.76 1.86
N GLU A 16 2.76 -9.17 2.26
CA GLU A 16 1.42 -9.67 1.92
C GLU A 16 1.15 -9.59 0.41
N LEU A 17 1.57 -8.51 -0.27
CA LEU A 17 1.44 -8.35 -1.72
C LEU A 17 2.16 -9.48 -2.49
N GLN A 18 3.31 -9.92 -2.01
CA GLN A 18 4.07 -11.05 -2.59
C GLN A 18 3.38 -12.40 -2.39
N ASN A 19 2.48 -12.52 -1.41
CA ASN A 19 1.72 -13.76 -1.15
C ASN A 19 0.41 -13.82 -1.95
N VAL A 20 0.08 -12.80 -2.72
CA VAL A 20 -1.12 -12.79 -3.57
C VAL A 20 -0.83 -13.58 -4.86
N GLU A 21 -1.02 -14.90 -4.81
CA GLU A 21 -0.64 -15.83 -5.89
C GLU A 21 -1.69 -16.00 -7.02
N ARG A 22 -2.92 -15.48 -6.85
CA ARG A 22 -4.01 -15.67 -7.83
C ARG A 22 -4.86 -14.43 -8.01
N VAL A 23 -4.44 -13.55 -8.89
CA VAL A 23 -5.21 -12.38 -9.29
C VAL A 23 -5.30 -12.25 -10.79
N ASP A 24 -6.40 -11.66 -11.25
CA ASP A 24 -6.58 -11.23 -12.64
C ASP A 24 -5.52 -10.20 -13.07
N GLU A 25 -5.36 -10.02 -14.38
CA GLU A 25 -4.32 -9.14 -14.95
C GLU A 25 -4.41 -7.68 -14.46
N ASP A 26 -5.62 -7.16 -14.29
CA ASP A 26 -5.86 -5.78 -13.81
C ASP A 26 -5.52 -5.63 -12.32
N SER A 27 -5.84 -6.64 -11.52
CA SER A 27 -5.39 -6.75 -10.12
C SER A 27 -3.86 -6.89 -10.03
N LEU A 28 -3.22 -7.62 -10.95
CA LEU A 28 -1.76 -7.78 -10.97
C LEU A 28 -1.03 -6.47 -11.26
N GLU A 29 -1.52 -5.66 -12.21
CA GLU A 29 -0.99 -4.32 -12.45
C GLU A 29 -1.13 -3.44 -11.20
N LEU A 30 -2.31 -3.46 -10.56
CA LEU A 30 -2.55 -2.71 -9.33
C LEU A 30 -1.58 -3.11 -8.21
N LEU A 31 -1.34 -4.40 -7.99
CA LEU A 31 -0.37 -4.89 -7.00
C LEU A 31 1.05 -4.39 -7.31
N ARG A 32 1.48 -4.47 -8.58
CA ARG A 32 2.82 -4.04 -9.00
C ARG A 32 3.04 -2.55 -8.78
N ASP A 33 2.04 -1.73 -9.06
CA ASP A 33 2.14 -0.30 -8.80
C ASP A 33 2.12 0.01 -7.32
N LEU A 34 1.33 -0.73 -6.53
CA LEU A 34 1.35 -0.63 -5.08
C LEU A 34 2.72 -1.00 -4.49
N GLU A 35 3.38 -2.03 -5.01
CA GLU A 35 4.73 -2.40 -4.57
C GLU A 35 5.75 -1.31 -4.85
N LYS A 36 5.68 -0.69 -6.03
CA LYS A 36 6.56 0.45 -6.36
C LYS A 36 6.30 1.63 -5.43
N ASP A 37 5.04 1.92 -5.14
CA ASP A 37 4.66 3.00 -4.23
C ASP A 37 5.20 2.75 -2.82
N VAL A 38 4.96 1.55 -2.28
CA VAL A 38 5.43 1.10 -0.97
C VAL A 38 6.95 1.19 -0.88
N GLN A 39 7.67 0.71 -1.90
CA GLN A 39 9.13 0.84 -1.94
C GLN A 39 9.60 2.29 -2.01
N SER A 40 8.89 3.14 -2.74
CA SER A 40 9.26 4.55 -2.88
C SER A 40 9.02 5.33 -1.58
N LEU A 41 7.93 5.01 -0.87
CA LEU A 41 7.65 5.52 0.48
C LEU A 41 8.72 5.10 1.48
N LEU A 42 9.11 3.81 1.48
CA LEU A 42 10.21 3.30 2.33
C LEU A 42 11.55 3.97 2.03
N LYS A 43 11.82 4.25 0.76
CA LYS A 43 13.03 4.97 0.32
C LYS A 43 12.97 6.47 0.58
N LYS A 44 11.82 7.00 1.04
CA LYS A 44 11.56 8.44 1.18
C LYS A 44 11.94 9.20 -0.09
N ALA A 45 11.56 8.66 -1.25
CA ALA A 45 11.89 9.25 -2.53
C ALA A 45 11.31 10.67 -2.66
N GLU A 46 12.08 11.59 -3.21
CA GLU A 46 11.60 12.95 -3.50
C GLU A 46 10.67 12.93 -4.72
N GLY A 47 9.62 13.78 -4.70
CA GLY A 47 8.66 13.90 -5.81
C GLY A 47 7.56 12.83 -5.83
N LEU A 48 7.29 12.18 -4.70
CA LEU A 48 6.16 11.25 -4.58
C LEU A 48 4.83 11.98 -4.65
N GLU A 49 3.93 11.50 -5.49
CA GLU A 49 2.54 11.93 -5.51
C GLU A 49 1.76 11.13 -4.45
N THR A 50 1.87 11.54 -3.19
CA THR A 50 1.15 10.94 -2.07
C THR A 50 -0.36 10.80 -2.32
N PRO A 51 -1.07 11.78 -2.93
CA PRO A 51 -2.48 11.63 -3.28
C PRO A 51 -2.75 10.44 -4.20
N SER A 52 -1.93 10.28 -5.25
CA SER A 52 -2.04 9.17 -6.21
C SER A 52 -1.77 7.82 -5.54
N ILE A 53 -0.82 7.76 -4.60
CA ILE A 53 -0.52 6.56 -3.81
C ILE A 53 -1.69 6.21 -2.88
N LEU A 54 -2.27 7.21 -2.21
CA LEU A 54 -3.45 7.05 -1.35
C LEU A 54 -4.65 6.50 -2.11
N GLU A 55 -4.89 6.99 -3.34
CA GLU A 55 -5.96 6.47 -4.20
C GLU A 55 -5.70 5.01 -4.60
N ARG A 56 -4.46 4.65 -4.96
CA ARG A 56 -4.11 3.26 -5.31
C ARG A 56 -4.25 2.32 -4.11
N MET A 57 -3.84 2.74 -2.92
CA MET A 57 -4.01 1.97 -1.68
C MET A 57 -5.50 1.72 -1.35
N GLN A 58 -6.35 2.74 -1.51
CA GLN A 58 -7.79 2.60 -1.31
C GLN A 58 -8.42 1.67 -2.36
N LYS A 59 -8.07 1.84 -3.64
CA LYS A 59 -8.54 0.97 -4.72
C LYS A 59 -8.15 -0.49 -4.50
N ALA A 60 -6.91 -0.75 -4.06
CA ALA A 60 -6.44 -2.08 -3.72
C ALA A 60 -7.18 -2.63 -2.47
N ALA A 61 -7.38 -1.82 -1.44
CA ALA A 61 -8.14 -2.20 -0.26
C ALA A 61 -9.59 -2.61 -0.58
N GLU A 62 -10.24 -1.91 -1.51
CA GLU A 62 -11.58 -2.24 -2.02
C GLU A 62 -11.57 -3.56 -2.80
N ARG A 63 -10.61 -3.71 -3.73
CA ARG A 63 -10.54 -4.86 -4.63
C ARG A 63 -10.18 -6.15 -3.90
N PHE A 64 -9.24 -6.08 -2.96
CA PHE A 64 -8.78 -7.21 -2.16
C PHE A 64 -9.56 -7.38 -0.86
N GLY A 65 -10.55 -6.53 -0.57
CA GLY A 65 -11.30 -6.54 0.69
C GLY A 65 -12.03 -7.84 1.00
N VAL A 66 -12.42 -8.58 -0.04
CA VAL A 66 -13.13 -9.85 0.10
C VAL A 66 -12.17 -11.03 0.24
N GLU A 67 -11.12 -11.06 -0.58
CA GLU A 67 -10.21 -12.21 -0.66
C GLU A 67 -9.04 -12.12 0.33
N HIS A 68 -8.60 -10.90 0.66
CA HIS A 68 -7.45 -10.62 1.52
C HIS A 68 -7.79 -9.54 2.57
N PRO A 69 -8.65 -9.85 3.56
CA PRO A 69 -9.07 -8.88 4.57
C PRO A 69 -7.90 -8.33 5.42
N VAL A 70 -6.84 -9.14 5.58
CA VAL A 70 -5.62 -8.73 6.29
C VAL A 70 -4.89 -7.63 5.51
N LEU A 71 -4.67 -7.83 4.21
CA LEU A 71 -4.06 -6.84 3.33
C LEU A 71 -4.87 -5.54 3.31
N THR A 72 -6.20 -5.64 3.18
CA THR A 72 -7.10 -4.48 3.19
C THR A 72 -7.02 -3.66 4.47
N SER A 73 -6.93 -4.32 5.64
CA SER A 73 -6.73 -3.63 6.91
C SER A 73 -5.39 -2.89 6.94
N MET A 74 -4.32 -3.51 6.47
CA MET A 74 -2.99 -2.89 6.44
C MET A 74 -2.91 -1.71 5.48
N LEU A 75 -3.52 -1.83 4.29
CA LEU A 75 -3.59 -0.75 3.30
C LEU A 75 -4.41 0.43 3.82
N SER A 76 -5.53 0.17 4.49
CA SER A 76 -6.36 1.21 5.11
C SER A 76 -5.61 1.94 6.23
N GLU A 77 -4.85 1.20 7.06
CA GLU A 77 -4.02 1.79 8.12
C GLU A 77 -2.87 2.61 7.52
N ALA A 78 -2.20 2.12 6.47
CA ALA A 78 -1.13 2.83 5.78
C ALA A 78 -1.65 4.13 5.17
N ALA A 79 -2.79 4.08 4.48
CA ALA A 79 -3.43 5.26 3.90
C ALA A 79 -3.82 6.28 4.97
N SER A 80 -4.34 5.83 6.12
CA SER A 80 -4.66 6.72 7.24
C SER A 80 -3.42 7.40 7.82
N ILE A 81 -2.33 6.67 8.00
CA ILE A 81 -1.06 7.23 8.50
C ILE A 81 -0.48 8.24 7.51
N LEU A 82 -0.48 7.92 6.21
CA LEU A 82 -0.01 8.81 5.15
C LEU A 82 -0.87 10.09 5.08
N SER A 83 -2.19 9.96 5.11
CA SER A 83 -3.12 11.10 5.12
C SER A 83 -2.90 11.99 6.36
N ASN A 84 -2.72 11.39 7.53
CA ASN A 84 -2.48 12.13 8.78
C ASN A 84 -1.07 12.75 8.84
N ALA A 85 -0.12 12.24 8.07
CA ALA A 85 1.22 12.81 7.96
C ALA A 85 1.25 14.11 7.13
N GLY A 86 0.17 14.45 6.41
CA GLY A 86 0.03 15.70 5.68
C GLY A 86 1.05 15.87 4.54
N ILE A 87 1.55 14.74 4.01
CA ILE A 87 2.42 14.65 2.82
C ILE A 87 1.56 14.28 1.61
#